data_AF-G3H5H2-F1
#
_entry.id   AF-G3H5H2-F1
#
_cell.length_a   1.000
_cell.length_b   1.000
_cell.length_c   1.000
_cell.angle_alpha   90.00
_cell.angle_beta   90.00
_cell.angle_gamma   90.00
#
_symmetry.space_group_name_H-M   'P 1'
#
loop_
_entity.id
_entity.type
_entity.pdbx_description
1 polymer ?
#
loop_
_entity_poly.entity_id
_entity_poly.type
_entity_poly.pdbx_seq_one_letter_code
_entity_poly.pdbx_strand_id
1 'polypeptide(L)'
;MQKLPEAVQLIEKASMMYLENGTPDTAAMALERSGKLIENVDPEKAVQLYQQTANVFENEERLRQAVELLGKASRLLVRGRRFDEAALSIQKEKNIYKEIENYPTCYKYAKLGLSLVVPGGGIKKKSPATPQAKPDGAASTTAEEEEDEYSGGLC
;
A
#
# COMPACT_ATOMS: atom_id res chain seq x y z
N MET A 1 5.89 27.72 -5.40
CA MET A 1 6.20 26.70 -4.36
C MET A 1 7.70 26.41 -4.25
N GLN A 2 8.60 27.41 -4.34
CA GLN A 2 10.05 27.15 -4.50
C GLN A 2 10.82 26.78 -3.21
N LYS A 3 10.18 26.80 -2.03
CA LYS A 3 10.85 26.56 -0.73
C LYS A 3 10.43 25.28 0.00
N LEU A 4 9.69 24.38 -0.66
CA LEU A 4 9.27 23.12 -0.04
C LEU A 4 10.45 22.26 0.45
N PRO A 5 11.54 22.02 -0.32
CA PRO A 5 12.65 21.21 0.18
C PRO A 5 13.41 21.88 1.34
N GLU A 6 13.53 23.21 1.32
CA GLU A 6 14.13 23.97 2.42
C GLU A 6 13.28 23.86 3.70
N ALA A 7 11.95 23.94 3.57
CA ALA A 7 11.02 23.73 4.68
C ALA A 7 11.14 22.31 5.27
N VAL A 8 11.28 21.29 4.43
CA VAL A 8 11.50 19.91 4.89
C VAL A 8 12.78 19.79 5.71
N GLN A 9 13.88 20.38 5.26
CA GLN A 9 15.15 20.37 6.01
C GLN A 9 15.02 21.05 7.38
N LEU A 10 14.28 22.16 7.46
CA LEU A 10 14.01 22.83 8.74
C LEU A 10 13.15 21.95 9.65
N ILE A 11 12.17 21.24 9.10
CA ILE A 11 11.33 20.30 9.86
C ILE A 11 12.16 19.11 10.38
N GLU A 12 13.07 18.56 9.58
CA GLU A 12 13.99 17.51 10.03
C GLU A 12 14.85 17.98 11.21
N LYS A 13 15.42 19.20 11.11
CA LYS A 13 16.16 19.80 12.23
C LYS A 13 15.30 19.99 13.47
N ALA A 14 14.08 20.51 13.31
CA ALA A 14 13.14 20.66 14.41
C ALA A 14 12.77 19.30 15.03
N SER A 15 12.60 18.25 14.22
CA SER A 15 12.30 16.90 14.71
C SER A 15 13.44 16.33 15.57
N MET A 16 14.69 16.58 15.20
CA MET A 16 15.85 16.19 16.01
C MET A 16 15.84 16.91 17.36
N MET A 17 15.58 18.22 17.37
CA MET A 17 15.45 18.98 18.62
C MET A 17 14.27 18.49 19.49
N TYR A 18 13.15 18.11 18.89
CA TYR A 18 12.01 17.54 19.62
C TYR A 18 12.34 16.17 20.24
N LEU A 19 13.13 15.34 19.56
CA LEU A 19 13.61 14.07 20.09
C LEU A 19 14.59 14.28 21.25
N GLU A 20 15.54 15.19 21.11
CA GLU A 20 16.50 15.57 22.17
C GLU A 20 15.79 16.14 23.41
N ASN A 21 14.71 16.88 23.21
CA ASN A 21 13.89 17.43 24.29
C ASN A 21 12.89 16.42 24.90
N GLY A 22 12.91 15.14 24.48
CA GLY A 22 12.03 14.10 25.02
C GLY A 22 10.57 14.23 24.57
N THR A 23 10.32 14.86 23.42
CA THR A 23 8.99 15.01 22.81
C THR A 23 8.89 14.28 21.46
N PRO A 24 9.03 12.93 21.45
CA PRO A 24 9.06 12.13 20.21
C PRO A 24 7.76 12.22 19.42
N ASP A 25 6.61 12.36 20.08
CA ASP A 25 5.31 12.54 19.44
C ASP A 25 5.26 13.78 18.54
N THR A 26 5.77 14.91 19.04
CA THR A 26 5.83 16.16 18.28
C THR A 26 6.78 16.02 17.11
N ALA A 27 7.93 15.36 17.30
CA ALA A 27 8.87 15.05 16.25
C ALA A 27 8.22 14.23 15.12
N ALA A 28 7.51 13.16 15.50
CA ALA A 28 6.84 12.27 14.56
C ALA A 28 5.73 12.99 13.78
N MET A 29 4.90 13.80 14.45
CA MET A 29 3.86 14.59 13.76
C MET A 29 4.45 15.61 12.79
N ALA A 30 5.58 16.23 13.13
CA ALA A 30 6.25 17.18 12.26
C ALA A 30 6.79 16.47 11.00
N LEU A 31 7.44 15.32 11.17
CA LEU A 31 7.98 14.51 10.07
C LEU A 31 6.89 13.89 9.18
N GLU A 32 5.77 13.43 9.75
CA GLU A 32 4.67 12.89 8.95
C GLU A 32 4.07 13.96 8.02
N ARG A 33 3.90 15.18 8.57
CA ARG A 33 3.38 16.33 7.81
C ARG A 33 4.33 16.77 6.71
N SER A 34 5.65 16.77 6.98
CA SER A 34 6.64 17.09 5.95
C SER A 34 6.67 16.05 4.84
N GLY A 35 6.56 14.76 5.19
CA GLY A 35 6.41 13.67 4.22
C GLY A 35 5.25 13.92 3.26
N LYS A 36 4.06 14.20 3.81
CA LYS A 36 2.84 14.46 3.02
C LYS A 36 2.97 15.68 2.10
N LEU A 37 3.68 16.72 2.53
CA LEU A 37 3.89 17.93 1.72
C LEU A 37 4.80 17.65 0.52
N ILE A 38 5.76 16.75 0.66
CA ILE A 38 6.76 16.48 -0.38
C ILE A 38 6.42 15.29 -1.27
N GLU A 39 5.40 14.47 -0.94
CA GLU A 39 4.97 13.30 -1.75
C GLU A 39 4.81 13.59 -3.26
N ASN A 40 4.24 14.75 -3.61
CA ASN A 40 3.97 15.13 -5.00
C ASN A 40 5.18 15.79 -5.69
N VAL A 41 6.19 16.18 -4.93
CA VAL A 41 7.37 16.92 -5.41
C VAL A 41 8.58 16.00 -5.49
N ASP A 42 8.84 15.27 -4.42
CA ASP A 42 9.93 14.31 -4.28
C ASP A 42 9.43 13.09 -3.47
N PRO A 43 8.94 12.04 -4.17
CA PRO A 43 8.44 10.84 -3.52
C PRO A 43 9.55 10.05 -2.81
N GLU A 44 10.81 10.19 -3.23
CA GLU A 44 11.93 9.48 -2.61
C GLU A 44 12.23 10.07 -1.24
N LYS A 45 12.24 11.39 -1.14
CA LYS A 45 12.38 12.08 0.14
C LYS A 45 11.20 11.80 1.07
N ALA A 46 9.98 11.74 0.53
CA ALA A 46 8.80 11.37 1.32
C ALA A 46 8.92 9.97 1.95
N VAL A 47 9.45 8.99 1.20
CA VAL A 47 9.72 7.64 1.72
C VAL A 47 10.68 7.70 2.91
N GLN A 48 11.78 8.46 2.82
CA GLN A 48 12.74 8.60 3.92
C GLN A 48 12.09 9.18 5.17
N LEU A 49 11.27 10.24 5.01
CA LEU A 49 10.57 10.88 6.12
C LEU A 49 9.57 9.93 6.79
N TYR A 50 8.82 9.14 6.01
CA TYR A 50 7.90 8.14 6.56
C TYR A 50 8.63 7.00 7.27
N GLN A 51 9.75 6.53 6.74
CA GLN A 51 10.58 5.52 7.42
C GLN A 51 11.18 6.06 8.72
N GLN A 52 11.68 7.31 8.73
CA GLN A 52 12.17 7.96 9.93
C GLN A 52 11.06 8.10 10.98
N THR A 53 9.88 8.55 10.56
CA THR A 53 8.72 8.69 11.46
C THR A 53 8.28 7.32 12.01
N ALA A 54 8.28 6.27 11.18
CA ALA A 54 7.97 4.92 11.63
C ALA A 54 8.95 4.44 12.69
N ASN A 55 10.25 4.70 12.52
CA ASN A 55 11.26 4.35 13.52
C ASN A 55 11.04 5.08 14.86
N VAL A 56 10.58 6.34 14.84
CA VAL A 56 10.21 7.05 16.08
C VAL A 56 9.05 6.33 16.77
N PHE A 57 8.00 5.93 16.05
CA PHE A 57 6.90 5.17 16.64
C PHE A 57 7.27 3.75 17.07
N GLU A 58 8.20 3.10 16.40
CA GLU A 58 8.72 1.78 16.82
C GLU A 58 9.43 1.87 18.17
N ASN A 59 10.26 2.90 18.37
CA ASN A 59 10.97 3.11 19.64
C ASN A 59 10.04 3.38 20.82
N GLU A 60 8.88 4.00 20.55
CA GLU A 60 7.83 4.28 21.56
C GLU A 60 6.84 3.11 21.72
N GLU A 61 7.11 1.93 21.13
CA GLU A 61 6.23 0.75 21.12
C GLU A 61 4.85 0.99 20.47
N ARG A 62 4.71 2.07 19.69
CA ARG A 62 3.48 2.46 18.98
C ARG A 62 3.38 1.75 17.62
N LEU A 63 3.45 0.42 17.65
CA LEU A 63 3.59 -0.45 16.47
C LEU A 63 2.48 -0.25 15.42
N ARG A 64 1.25 0.04 15.83
CA ARG A 64 0.12 0.29 14.92
C ARG A 64 0.32 1.55 14.05
N GLN A 65 0.97 2.57 14.59
CA GLN A 65 1.22 3.82 13.86
C GLN A 65 2.46 3.69 12.99
N ALA A 66 3.50 2.99 13.49
CA ALA A 66 4.67 2.66 12.70
C ALA A 66 4.30 1.91 11.41
N VAL A 67 3.46 0.88 11.51
CA VAL A 67 3.09 0.06 10.35
C VAL A 67 2.22 0.81 9.35
N GLU A 68 1.39 1.77 9.80
CA GLU A 68 0.61 2.63 8.90
C GLU A 68 1.54 3.50 8.03
N LEU A 69 2.58 4.06 8.63
CA LEU A 69 3.55 4.90 7.93
C LEU A 69 4.46 4.10 7.01
N LEU A 70 4.91 2.93 7.44
CA LEU A 70 5.60 1.99 6.55
C LEU A 70 4.70 1.63 5.35
N GLY A 71 3.41 1.41 5.58
CA GLY A 71 2.44 1.17 4.52
C GLY A 71 2.32 2.33 3.53
N LYS A 72 2.49 3.59 3.97
CA LYS A 72 2.57 4.76 3.07
C LYS A 72 3.88 4.73 2.27
N ALA A 73 5.02 4.48 2.93
CA ALA A 73 6.33 4.36 2.29
C ALA A 73 6.37 3.24 1.23
N SER A 74 5.87 2.04 1.55
CA SER A 74 5.81 0.90 0.64
C SER A 74 4.99 1.20 -0.61
N ARG A 75 3.85 1.90 -0.46
CA ARG A 75 3.02 2.31 -1.60
C ARG A 75 3.75 3.30 -2.51
N LEU A 76 4.50 4.24 -1.94
CA LEU A 76 5.32 5.18 -2.70
C LEU A 76 6.46 4.47 -3.44
N LEU A 77 7.15 3.52 -2.80
CA LEU A 77 8.21 2.73 -3.42
C LEU A 77 7.72 1.89 -4.60
N VAL A 78 6.55 1.23 -4.46
CA VAL A 78 5.91 0.49 -5.56
C VAL A 78 5.56 1.43 -6.72
N ARG A 79 5.01 2.62 -6.43
CA ARG A 79 4.70 3.63 -7.45
C ARG A 79 5.97 4.12 -8.16
N GLY A 80 7.08 4.25 -7.44
CA GLY A 80 8.40 4.59 -7.96
C GLY A 80 9.12 3.44 -8.67
N ARG A 81 8.50 2.26 -8.81
CA ARG A 81 9.11 1.03 -9.38
C ARG A 81 10.40 0.56 -8.66
N ARG A 82 10.60 0.97 -7.41
CA ARG A 82 11.70 0.54 -6.55
C ARG A 82 11.29 -0.74 -5.82
N PHE A 83 11.16 -1.83 -6.57
CA PHE A 83 10.55 -3.07 -6.06
C PHE A 83 11.38 -3.77 -4.99
N ASP A 84 12.71 -3.68 -5.05
CA ASP A 84 13.61 -4.29 -4.06
C ASP A 84 13.41 -3.64 -2.68
N GLU A 85 13.42 -2.31 -2.64
CA GLU A 85 13.18 -1.55 -1.41
C GLU A 85 11.74 -1.67 -0.92
N ALA A 86 10.77 -1.71 -1.84
CA ALA A 86 9.38 -1.97 -1.49
C ALA A 86 9.23 -3.34 -0.82
N ALA A 87 9.92 -4.37 -1.31
CA ALA A 87 9.90 -5.70 -0.72
C ALA A 87 10.49 -5.70 0.70
N LEU A 88 11.60 -4.99 0.93
CA LEU A 88 12.18 -4.82 2.27
C LEU A 88 11.23 -4.08 3.21
N SER A 89 10.61 -2.99 2.74
CA SER A 89 9.64 -2.21 3.52
C SER A 89 8.41 -3.04 3.90
N ILE A 90 7.85 -3.79 2.95
CA ILE A 90 6.71 -4.71 3.19
C ILE A 90 7.11 -5.86 4.12
N GLN A 91 8.34 -6.35 4.03
CA GLN A 91 8.85 -7.38 4.92
C GLN A 91 8.98 -6.85 6.36
N LYS A 92 9.36 -5.59 6.55
CA LYS A 92 9.32 -4.91 7.85
C LYS A 92 7.89 -4.80 8.39
N GLU A 93 6.94 -4.36 7.56
CA GLU A 93 5.51 -4.30 7.92
C GLU A 93 4.98 -5.66 8.37
N LYS A 94 5.31 -6.73 7.64
CA LYS A 94 4.90 -8.10 7.98
C LYS A 94 5.39 -8.49 9.38
N ASN A 95 6.63 -8.15 9.73
CA ASN A 95 7.20 -8.48 11.02
C ASN A 95 6.49 -7.72 12.15
N ILE A 96 6.21 -6.44 11.96
CA ILE A 96 5.46 -5.63 12.94
C ILE A 96 4.02 -6.14 13.10
N TYR A 97 3.32 -6.51 12.02
CA TYR A 97 1.99 -7.11 12.16
C TYR A 97 2.01 -8.47 12.88
N LYS A 98 3.11 -9.21 12.79
CA LYS A 98 3.29 -10.47 13.51
C LYS A 98 3.44 -10.20 15.01
N GLU A 99 4.14 -9.13 15.38
CA GLU A 99 4.27 -8.68 16.77
C GLU A 99 2.95 -8.14 17.33
N ILE A 100 2.13 -7.48 16.51
CA ILE A 100 0.77 -7.04 16.88
C ILE A 100 -0.23 -8.23 16.93
N GLU A 101 0.21 -9.46 16.64
CA GLU A 101 -0.63 -10.66 16.54
C GLU A 101 -1.76 -10.57 15.49
N ASN A 102 -1.60 -9.68 14.49
CA ASN A 102 -2.55 -9.51 13.40
C ASN A 102 -2.23 -10.46 12.23
N TYR A 103 -2.32 -11.76 12.50
CA TYR A 103 -1.95 -12.82 11.55
C TYR A 103 -2.68 -12.79 10.20
N PRO A 104 -3.99 -12.44 10.11
CA PRO A 104 -4.67 -12.32 8.81
C PRO A 104 -4.04 -11.26 7.90
N THR A 105 -3.50 -10.19 8.50
CA THR A 105 -2.85 -9.10 7.79
C THR A 105 -1.42 -9.48 7.40
N CYS A 106 -0.69 -10.21 8.27
CA CYS A 106 0.62 -10.78 7.96
C CYS A 106 0.62 -11.61 6.67
N TYR A 107 -0.37 -12.49 6.50
CA TYR A 107 -0.44 -13.37 5.33
C TYR A 107 -0.61 -12.58 4.03
N LYS A 108 -1.41 -11.51 4.04
CA LYS A 108 -1.61 -10.63 2.88
C LYS A 108 -0.29 -9.96 2.47
N TYR A 109 0.43 -9.40 3.44
CA TYR A 109 1.71 -8.73 3.17
C TYR A 109 2.83 -9.71 2.79
N ALA A 110 2.83 -10.93 3.32
CA ALA A 110 3.74 -11.98 2.88
C ALA A 110 3.56 -12.30 1.39
N LYS A 111 2.31 -12.43 0.94
CA LYS A 111 1.98 -12.68 -0.47
C LYS A 111 2.39 -11.51 -1.37
N LEU A 112 2.14 -10.27 -0.90
CA LEU A 112 2.55 -9.06 -1.63
C LEU A 112 4.06 -8.96 -1.76
N GLY A 113 4.83 -9.13 -0.68
CA GLY A 113 6.29 -9.09 -0.72
C GLY A 113 6.88 -10.12 -1.67
N LEU A 114 6.37 -11.36 -1.65
CA LEU A 114 6.81 -12.41 -2.58
C LEU A 114 6.55 -12.00 -4.05
N SER A 115 5.42 -11.37 -4.35
CA SER A 115 5.10 -10.93 -5.71
C SER A 115 6.00 -9.82 -6.24
N LEU A 116 6.64 -9.04 -5.36
CA LEU A 116 7.58 -7.98 -5.74
C LEU A 116 9.01 -8.50 -5.96
N VAL A 117 9.41 -9.54 -5.23
CA VAL A 117 10.76 -10.15 -5.34
C VAL A 117 10.86 -11.12 -6.53
N VAL A 118 9.73 -11.66 -7.01
CA VAL A 118 9.72 -12.56 -8.17
C VAL A 118 9.62 -11.74 -9.47
N PRO A 119 10.66 -11.71 -10.33
CA PRO A 119 10.63 -11.03 -11.61
C PRO A 119 9.71 -11.80 -12.56
N GLY A 120 8.40 -11.49 -12.55
CA GLY A 120 7.42 -12.20 -13.39
C GLY A 120 5.96 -12.11 -12.98
N GLY A 121 5.60 -11.43 -11.88
CA GLY A 121 4.20 -11.23 -11.44
C GLY A 121 3.39 -10.25 -12.30
N GLY A 122 3.63 -10.19 -13.60
CA GLY A 122 2.88 -9.36 -14.54
C GLY A 122 1.56 -10.02 -14.92
N ILE A 123 0.46 -9.36 -14.60
CA ILE A 123 -0.75 -9.19 -15.43
C ILE A 123 -1.19 -10.47 -16.16
N LYS A 124 -2.28 -11.09 -15.71
CA LYS A 124 -3.04 -12.06 -16.51
C LYS A 124 -3.20 -11.50 -17.93
N LYS A 125 -2.52 -12.08 -18.91
CA LYS A 125 -2.81 -11.87 -20.33
C LYS A 125 -4.30 -12.10 -20.49
N LYS A 126 -5.06 -11.06 -20.83
CA LYS A 126 -6.36 -11.24 -21.46
C LYS A 126 -6.08 -12.06 -22.71
N SER A 127 -6.48 -13.33 -22.69
CA SER A 127 -6.51 -14.16 -23.89
C SER A 127 -7.34 -13.43 -24.95
N PRO A 128 -6.88 -13.35 -26.21
CA PRO A 128 -7.70 -12.79 -27.27
C PRO A 128 -8.88 -13.75 -27.49
N ALA A 129 -10.10 -13.20 -27.41
CA ALA A 129 -11.30 -13.89 -27.80
C ALA A 129 -11.21 -14.27 -29.28
N THR A 130 -11.32 -15.56 -29.57
CA THR A 130 -11.43 -16.08 -30.93
C THR A 130 -12.83 -15.75 -31.45
N PRO A 131 -12.99 -15.09 -32.61
CA PRO A 131 -14.32 -14.86 -33.18
C PRO A 131 -14.82 -16.17 -33.80
N GLN A 132 -15.86 -16.77 -33.23
CA GLN A 132 -16.58 -17.88 -33.85
C GLN A 132 -17.52 -17.33 -34.93
N ALA A 133 -17.20 -17.67 -36.18
CA ALA A 133 -18.04 -17.46 -37.35
C ALA A 133 -19.26 -18.39 -37.32
N LYS A 134 -20.42 -17.86 -37.77
CA LYS A 134 -21.65 -18.59 -38.09
C LYS A 134 -21.39 -19.75 -39.08
N PRO A 135 -22.26 -20.77 -39.04
CA PRO A 135 -23.08 -20.98 -40.24
C PRO A 135 -24.57 -21.21 -39.93
N ASP A 136 -25.40 -20.79 -40.89
CA ASP A 136 -26.86 -20.91 -40.94
C ASP A 136 -27.34 -22.35 -41.21
N GLY A 137 -28.56 -22.69 -40.77
CA GLY A 137 -29.30 -23.84 -41.35
C GLY A 137 -30.39 -24.51 -40.50
N ALA A 138 -31.57 -23.88 -40.41
CA ALA A 138 -32.95 -24.42 -40.38
C ALA A 138 -33.34 -25.71 -39.60
N ALA A 139 -34.25 -25.59 -38.61
CA ALA A 139 -35.69 -25.97 -38.69
C ALA A 139 -36.33 -26.26 -37.29
N SER A 140 -37.45 -25.57 -37.00
CA SER A 140 -38.65 -25.87 -36.15
C SER A 140 -38.54 -26.78 -34.89
N THR A 141 -39.12 -26.51 -33.71
CA THR A 141 -40.53 -26.23 -33.37
C THR A 141 -40.70 -25.79 -31.89
N THR A 142 -41.56 -24.77 -31.66
CA THR A 142 -42.56 -24.54 -30.58
C THR A 142 -42.36 -24.85 -29.08
N ALA A 143 -42.97 -23.93 -28.29
CA ALA A 143 -43.49 -24.01 -26.90
C ALA A 143 -42.46 -23.89 -25.77
N GLU A 144 -42.65 -23.23 -24.63
CA GLU A 144 -43.60 -22.27 -23.99
C GLU A 144 -42.87 -21.92 -22.66
N GLU A 145 -42.86 -20.66 -22.18
CA GLU A 145 -43.39 -20.21 -20.85
C GLU A 145 -42.68 -20.82 -19.62
N GLU A 146 -42.28 -20.18 -18.51
CA GLU A 146 -42.46 -18.94 -17.73
C GLU A 146 -41.17 -18.86 -16.86
N GLU A 147 -40.56 -17.71 -16.58
CA GLU A 147 -40.82 -16.80 -15.44
C GLU A 147 -40.77 -17.43 -14.03
N ASP A 148 -40.48 -16.56 -13.06
CA ASP A 148 -40.52 -16.75 -11.60
C ASP A 148 -39.19 -17.10 -10.91
N GLU A 149 -38.49 -16.11 -10.36
CA GLU A 149 -38.73 -15.49 -9.05
C GLU A 149 -37.86 -16.17 -7.98
N TYR A 150 -36.61 -15.70 -7.84
CA TYR A 150 -35.77 -16.04 -6.69
C TYR A 150 -35.50 -14.78 -5.86
N SER A 151 -36.56 -14.30 -5.20
CA SER A 151 -36.48 -13.41 -4.05
C SER A 151 -36.84 -14.16 -2.78
N GLY A 152 -35.84 -14.38 -1.93
CA GLY A 152 -36.00 -14.85 -0.55
C GLY A 152 -34.60 -15.08 0.05
N GLY A 153 -34.04 -14.28 0.94
CA GLY A 153 -34.68 -13.47 1.98
C GLY A 153 -34.70 -14.26 3.28
N LEU A 154 -33.62 -14.11 4.06
CA LEU A 154 -33.44 -14.36 5.50
C LEU A 154 -33.90 -15.69 6.12
N CYS A 155 -32.93 -16.41 6.70
CA CYS A 155 -32.93 -16.83 8.11
C CYS A 155 -31.48 -16.79 8.62
#